data_AF-A0A421G2B4-F1
#
_entry.id   AF-A0A421G2B4-F1
#
_cell.length_a   1.000
_cell.length_b   1.000
_cell.length_c   1.000
_cell.angle_alpha   90.00
_cell.angle_beta   90.00
_cell.angle_gamma   90.00
#
_symmetry.space_group_name_H-M   'P 1'
#
loop_
_entity.id
_entity.type
_entity.pdbx_description
1 polymer ?
#
loop_
_entity_poly.entity_id
_entity_poly.type
_entity_poly.pdbx_seq_one_letter_code
_entity_poly.pdbx_strand_id
1 'polypeptide(L)'
;DNESVEVVKSLESVDLLDVPSTLDRRSPSFVAYRYRGPVASGATSALIFMYVCPEDSPVRLKMVYSTCKATVLSVASEELGITFDHTIEINNPSTTAEEIRAELVPPKTEDELKTREFARPVAPGGRGRGRGRGRGRGPPATQ
;
A
#
# COMPACT_ATOMS: atom_id res chain seq x y z
N ASP A 1 -29.65 -20.02 -14.52
CA ASP A 1 -28.75 -19.54 -13.46
C ASP A 1 -28.42 -18.09 -13.74
N ASN A 2 -28.65 -17.17 -12.80
CA ASN A 2 -28.39 -15.75 -12.99
C ASN A 2 -27.14 -15.39 -12.17
N GLU A 3 -25.98 -15.38 -12.82
CA GLU A 3 -24.74 -14.88 -12.24
C GLU A 3 -24.60 -13.40 -12.65
N SER A 4 -25.06 -12.50 -11.77
CA SER A 4 -24.97 -11.04 -11.95
C SER A 4 -24.22 -10.39 -10.78
N VAL A 5 -23.58 -9.25 -11.06
CA VAL A 5 -23.03 -8.36 -10.03
C VAL A 5 -23.91 -7.12 -9.98
N GLU A 6 -24.44 -6.81 -8.79
CA GLU A 6 -25.41 -5.74 -8.59
C GLU A 6 -24.98 -4.83 -7.43
N VAL A 7 -25.38 -3.57 -7.52
CA VAL A 7 -25.18 -2.60 -6.43
C VAL A 7 -26.23 -2.85 -5.36
N VAL A 8 -25.83 -3.49 -4.26
CA VAL A 8 -26.72 -3.83 -3.14
C VAL A 8 -26.90 -2.71 -2.13
N LYS A 9 -25.93 -1.79 -2.04
CA LYS A 9 -25.90 -0.72 -1.04
C LYS A 9 -25.11 0.47 -1.56
N SER A 10 -25.64 1.67 -1.39
CA SER A 10 -24.95 2.93 -1.69
C SER A 10 -25.13 3.89 -0.51
N LEU A 11 -24.03 4.49 -0.06
CA LEU A 11 -23.99 5.45 1.04
C LEU A 11 -23.20 6.68 0.57
N GLU A 12 -23.73 7.88 0.82
CA GLU A 12 -23.14 9.12 0.27
C GLU A 12 -21.86 9.55 0.99
N SER A 13 -21.86 9.46 2.32
CA SER A 13 -20.73 9.81 3.18
C SER A 13 -20.65 8.84 4.34
N VAL A 14 -19.56 8.09 4.39
CA VAL A 14 -19.23 7.17 5.49
C VAL A 14 -17.85 7.55 5.97
N ASP A 15 -17.74 7.87 7.26
CA ASP A 15 -16.44 8.13 7.87
C ASP A 15 -15.68 6.83 8.08
N LEU A 16 -14.35 6.92 8.10
CA LEU A 16 -13.48 5.75 8.18
C LEU A 16 -13.80 4.84 9.39
N LEU A 17 -14.19 5.44 10.52
CA LEU A 17 -14.53 4.70 11.74
C LEU A 17 -15.86 3.95 11.64
N ASP A 18 -16.75 4.38 10.75
CA ASP A 18 -18.07 3.78 10.55
C ASP A 18 -18.06 2.68 9.48
N VAL A 19 -17.05 2.65 8.60
CA VAL A 19 -16.91 1.63 7.54
C VAL A 19 -17.11 0.21 8.07
N PRO A 20 -16.45 -0.25 9.16
CA PRO A 20 -16.65 -1.58 9.73
C PRO A 20 -18.10 -1.96 10.01
N SER A 21 -18.92 -0.98 10.42
CA SER A 21 -20.33 -1.20 10.76
C SER A 21 -21.23 -1.38 9.53
N THR A 22 -20.74 -0.98 8.35
CA THR A 22 -21.50 -1.04 7.11
C THR A 22 -21.36 -2.37 6.36
N LEU A 23 -20.35 -3.18 6.73
CA LEU A 23 -19.94 -4.41 6.08
C LEU A 23 -20.62 -5.64 6.70
N ASP A 24 -20.93 -6.62 5.86
CA ASP A 24 -21.46 -7.91 6.31
C ASP A 24 -20.31 -8.78 6.88
N ARG A 25 -20.63 -9.58 7.90
CA ARG A 25 -19.68 -10.47 8.59
C ARG A 25 -19.79 -11.94 8.18
N ARG A 26 -20.76 -12.28 7.32
CA ARG A 26 -21.10 -13.65 6.91
C ARG A 26 -21.11 -13.85 5.40
N SER A 27 -21.15 -12.76 4.62
CA SER A 27 -21.11 -12.82 3.16
C SER A 27 -19.97 -11.98 2.58
N PRO A 28 -19.24 -12.48 1.58
CA PRO A 28 -18.28 -11.67 0.85
C PRO A 28 -18.96 -10.54 0.05
N SER A 29 -18.24 -9.44 -0.17
CA SER A 29 -18.72 -8.32 -0.97
C SER A 29 -17.57 -7.55 -1.61
N PHE A 30 -17.87 -6.84 -2.70
CA PHE A 30 -16.98 -5.83 -3.27
C PHE A 30 -17.46 -4.45 -2.86
N VAL A 31 -16.55 -3.59 -2.45
CA VAL A 31 -16.88 -2.24 -1.99
C VAL A 31 -15.94 -1.23 -2.63
N ALA A 32 -16.52 -0.20 -3.25
CA ALA A 32 -15.81 1.00 -3.63
C ALA A 32 -15.95 2.02 -2.50
N TYR A 33 -14.84 2.41 -1.87
CA TYR A 33 -14.83 3.36 -0.77
C TYR A 33 -13.90 4.53 -1.06
N ARG A 34 -14.41 5.75 -0.90
CA ARG A 34 -13.62 6.97 -1.06
C ARG A 34 -13.20 7.49 0.30
N TYR A 35 -11.93 7.27 0.65
CA TYR A 35 -11.31 7.87 1.81
C TYR A 35 -11.09 9.37 1.59
N ARG A 36 -11.38 10.18 2.61
CA ARG A 36 -11.11 11.62 2.64
C ARG A 36 -10.20 11.92 3.83
N GLY A 37 -8.97 12.34 3.54
CA GLY A 37 -7.96 12.55 4.55
C GLY A 37 -6.55 12.51 3.95
N PRO A 38 -5.52 12.70 4.78
CA PRO A 38 -4.14 12.64 4.33
C PRO A 38 -3.79 11.23 3.85
N VAL A 39 -3.19 11.15 2.66
CA VAL A 39 -2.62 9.94 2.06
C VAL A 39 -1.12 10.16 1.89
N ALA A 40 -0.30 9.11 1.99
CA ALA A 40 1.15 9.19 1.90
C ALA A 40 1.66 9.83 0.59
N SER A 41 0.90 9.71 -0.49
CA SER A 41 1.18 10.35 -1.79
C SER A 41 1.05 11.89 -1.76
N GLY A 42 0.55 12.47 -0.67
CA GLY A 42 0.21 13.88 -0.57
C GLY A 42 -1.20 14.22 -1.07
N ALA A 43 -1.96 13.24 -1.54
CA ALA A 43 -3.37 13.42 -1.91
C ALA A 43 -4.26 13.65 -0.68
N THR A 44 -5.40 14.30 -0.88
CA THR A 44 -6.43 14.57 0.14
C THR A 44 -7.59 13.58 0.13
N SER A 45 -7.58 12.67 -0.84
CA SER A 45 -8.53 11.57 -0.95
C SER A 45 -7.93 10.43 -1.76
N ALA A 46 -8.43 9.21 -1.53
CA ALA A 46 -8.11 8.04 -2.34
C ALA A 46 -9.37 7.20 -2.53
N LEU A 47 -9.56 6.65 -3.73
CA LEU A 47 -10.60 5.69 -4.06
C LEU A 47 -10.03 4.27 -3.93
N ILE A 48 -10.67 3.47 -3.09
CA ILE A 48 -10.19 2.15 -2.70
C ILE A 48 -11.19 1.11 -3.16
N PHE A 49 -10.69 0.09 -3.86
CA PHE A 49 -11.42 -1.14 -4.08
C PHE A 49 -11.16 -2.10 -2.92
N MET A 50 -12.22 -2.54 -2.25
CA MET A 50 -12.13 -3.50 -1.16
C MET A 50 -12.80 -4.80 -1.57
N TYR A 51 -12.06 -5.89 -1.51
CA TYR A 51 -12.63 -7.24 -1.51
C TYR A 51 -12.80 -7.68 -0.05
N VAL A 52 -14.04 -7.63 0.44
CA VAL A 52 -14.36 -8.03 1.81
C VAL A 52 -14.79 -9.49 1.78
N CYS A 53 -14.02 -10.36 2.44
CA CYS A 53 -14.24 -11.79 2.49
C CYS A 53 -14.14 -12.30 3.93
N PRO A 54 -15.20 -12.15 4.74
CA PRO A 54 -15.19 -12.57 6.14
C PRO A 54 -14.82 -14.05 6.29
N GLU A 55 -14.04 -14.39 7.31
CA GLU A 55 -13.62 -15.77 7.58
C GLU A 55 -14.80 -16.74 7.77
N ASP A 56 -15.92 -16.27 8.31
CA ASP A 56 -17.12 -17.09 8.51
C ASP A 56 -17.94 -17.31 7.23
N SER A 57 -17.52 -16.76 6.09
CA SER A 57 -18.23 -16.90 4.82
C SER A 57 -18.19 -18.34 4.28
N PRO A 58 -19.27 -18.85 3.66
CA PRO A 58 -19.27 -20.14 2.99
C PRO A 58 -18.16 -20.27 1.95
N VAL A 59 -17.42 -21.39 1.95
CA VAL A 59 -16.28 -21.64 1.05
C VAL A 59 -16.66 -21.44 -0.43
N ARG A 60 -17.85 -21.90 -0.83
CA ARG A 60 -18.34 -21.71 -2.21
C ARG A 60 -18.45 -20.22 -2.57
N LEU A 61 -18.95 -19.37 -1.67
CA LEU A 61 -19.05 -17.93 -1.92
C LEU A 61 -17.66 -17.28 -1.99
N LYS A 62 -16.75 -17.66 -1.08
CA LYS A 62 -15.36 -17.16 -1.12
C LYS A 62 -14.68 -17.45 -2.46
N MET A 63 -14.87 -18.67 -2.99
CA MET A 63 -14.31 -19.06 -4.28
C MET A 63 -14.89 -18.25 -5.45
N VAL A 64 -16.23 -18.10 -5.48
CA VAL A 64 -16.91 -17.33 -6.53
C VAL A 64 -16.46 -15.87 -6.51
N TYR A 65 -16.51 -15.20 -5.35
CA TYR A 65 -16.10 -13.80 -5.25
C TYR A 65 -14.61 -13.60 -5.55
N SER A 66 -13.74 -14.50 -5.10
CA SER A 66 -12.32 -14.43 -5.45
C SER A 66 -12.10 -14.52 -6.96
N THR A 67 -12.82 -15.42 -7.64
CA THR A 67 -12.73 -15.61 -9.09
C THR A 67 -13.28 -14.41 -9.86
N CYS A 68 -14.38 -13.82 -9.39
CA CYS A 68 -15.03 -12.68 -10.04
C CYS A 68 -14.31 -11.34 -9.79
N LYS A 69 -13.39 -11.25 -8.81
CA LYS A 69 -12.70 -10.00 -8.44
C LYS A 69 -12.05 -9.30 -9.65
N ALA A 70 -11.30 -10.06 -10.45
CA ALA A 70 -10.60 -9.52 -11.61
C ALA A 70 -11.57 -8.98 -12.67
N THR A 71 -12.67 -9.70 -12.90
CA THR A 71 -13.73 -9.27 -13.82
C THR A 71 -14.40 -7.98 -13.34
N VAL A 72 -14.70 -7.87 -12.05
CA VAL A 72 -15.30 -6.66 -11.48
C VAL A 72 -14.38 -5.45 -11.63
N LEU A 73 -13.08 -5.63 -11.39
CA LEU A 73 -12.09 -4.56 -11.59
C LEU A 73 -11.97 -4.14 -13.06
N SER A 74 -11.92 -5.10 -13.98
CA SER A 74 -11.87 -4.82 -15.43
C SER A 74 -13.12 -4.06 -15.87
N VAL A 75 -14.33 -4.52 -15.55
CA VAL A 75 -15.59 -3.83 -15.87
C VAL A 75 -15.63 -2.43 -15.26
N ALA A 76 -15.21 -2.26 -13.99
CA ALA A 76 -15.16 -0.95 -13.36
C ALA A 76 -14.23 0.01 -14.12
N SER A 77 -13.08 -0.45 -14.61
CA SER A 77 -12.13 0.38 -15.34
C SER A 77 -12.54 0.64 -16.80
N GLU A 78 -12.97 -0.39 -17.53
CA GLU A 78 -13.17 -0.36 -18.98
C GLU A 78 -14.55 0.17 -19.36
N GLU A 79 -15.59 -0.22 -18.61
CA GLU A 79 -16.98 0.15 -18.92
C GLU A 79 -17.45 1.36 -18.10
N LEU A 80 -17.03 1.47 -16.85
CA LEU A 80 -17.47 2.54 -15.94
C LEU A 80 -16.48 3.69 -15.81
N GLY A 81 -15.25 3.54 -16.30
CA GLY A 81 -14.20 4.56 -16.21
C GLY A 81 -13.76 4.86 -14.77
N ILE A 82 -13.94 3.91 -13.86
CA ILE A 82 -13.56 4.03 -12.45
C ILE A 82 -12.11 3.57 -12.28
N THR A 83 -11.24 4.48 -11.84
CA THR A 83 -9.85 4.18 -11.49
C THR A 83 -9.68 4.12 -9.98
N PHE A 84 -9.33 2.95 -9.46
CA PHE A 84 -9.02 2.77 -8.05
C PHE A 84 -7.54 3.09 -7.78
N ASP A 85 -7.28 3.90 -6.74
CA ASP A 85 -5.94 4.24 -6.29
C ASP A 85 -5.29 3.08 -5.52
N HIS A 86 -6.10 2.36 -4.73
CA HIS A 86 -5.67 1.22 -3.93
C HIS A 86 -6.65 0.05 -4.05
N THR A 87 -6.13 -1.16 -3.92
CA THR A 87 -6.92 -2.40 -3.86
C THR A 87 -6.52 -3.18 -2.62
N ILE A 88 -7.47 -3.42 -1.72
CA ILE A 88 -7.23 -4.13 -0.44
C ILE A 88 -8.16 -5.34 -0.29
N GLU A 89 -7.71 -6.34 0.44
CA GLU A 89 -8.48 -7.53 0.81
C GLU A 89 -8.71 -7.54 2.30
N ILE A 90 -9.97 -7.65 2.71
CA ILE A 90 -10.39 -7.57 4.12
C ILE A 90 -10.97 -8.91 4.53
N ASN A 91 -10.30 -9.61 5.44
CA ASN A 91 -10.79 -10.90 5.96
C ASN A 91 -11.61 -10.75 7.24
N ASN A 92 -11.47 -9.61 7.93
CA ASN A 92 -12.25 -9.27 9.12
C ASN A 92 -12.82 -7.85 8.98
N PRO A 93 -14.15 -7.70 8.88
CA PRO A 93 -14.78 -6.38 8.79
C PRO A 93 -14.46 -5.43 9.95
N SER A 94 -14.06 -5.95 11.12
CA SER A 94 -13.76 -5.13 12.30
C SER A 94 -12.42 -4.40 12.19
N THR A 95 -11.45 -4.95 11.46
CA THR A 95 -10.10 -4.39 11.30
C THR A 95 -9.98 -3.49 10.07
N THR A 96 -11.04 -3.35 9.28
CA THR A 96 -11.05 -2.60 8.02
C THR A 96 -10.52 -1.17 8.14
N ALA A 97 -10.90 -0.46 9.21
CA ALA A 97 -10.44 0.91 9.41
C ALA A 97 -8.92 1.02 9.62
N GLU A 98 -8.32 0.03 10.29
CA GLU A 98 -6.87 -0.04 10.53
C GLU A 98 -6.13 -0.46 9.25
N GLU A 99 -6.68 -1.42 8.52
CA GLU A 99 -6.14 -1.90 7.24
C GLU A 99 -6.12 -0.79 6.18
N ILE A 100 -7.21 0.00 6.07
CA ILE A 100 -7.25 1.17 5.19
C ILE A 100 -6.18 2.20 5.61
N ARG A 101 -6.00 2.46 6.91
CA ARG A 101 -4.97 3.41 7.38
C ARG A 101 -3.56 2.92 7.04
N ALA A 102 -3.29 1.63 7.25
CA ALA A 102 -1.99 1.04 6.99
C ALA A 102 -1.63 1.10 5.49
N GLU A 103 -2.61 0.89 4.61
CA GLU A 103 -2.43 0.99 3.17
C GLU A 103 -2.18 2.44 2.71
N LEU A 104 -2.97 3.39 3.22
CA LEU A 104 -2.90 4.79 2.77
C LEU A 104 -1.78 5.60 3.40
N VAL A 105 -1.45 5.31 4.66
CA VAL A 105 -0.43 5.98 5.45
C VAL A 105 0.41 4.89 6.12
N PRO A 106 1.23 4.17 5.34
CA PRO A 106 2.15 3.21 5.93
C PRO A 106 3.03 3.94 6.94
N PRO A 107 3.28 3.34 8.13
CA PRO A 107 4.25 3.91 9.05
C PRO A 107 5.57 4.03 8.30
N LYS A 108 6.21 5.21 8.38
CA LYS A 108 7.52 5.43 7.78
C LYS A 108 8.45 4.31 8.25
N THR A 109 8.78 3.39 7.36
CA THR A 109 9.64 2.27 7.67
C THR A 109 11.03 2.80 8.00
N GLU A 110 11.74 2.09 8.88
CA GLU A 110 13.11 2.35 9.29
C GLU A 110 14.12 2.43 8.11
N ASP A 111 13.70 2.16 6.88
CA ASP A 111 14.49 2.32 5.67
C ASP A 111 14.84 3.78 5.35
N GLU A 112 14.04 4.77 5.77
CA GLU A 112 14.44 6.19 5.73
C GLU A 112 15.46 6.56 6.83
N LEU A 113 15.62 5.75 7.88
CA LEU A 113 16.63 5.95 8.93
C LEU A 113 17.99 5.32 8.58
N LYS A 114 18.04 4.32 7.69
CA LYS A 114 19.28 3.61 7.33
C LYS A 114 20.21 4.35 6.36
N THR A 115 19.76 5.42 5.70
CA THR A 115 20.66 6.27 4.88
C THR A 115 21.45 7.29 5.68
N ARG A 116 21.33 7.30 7.02
CA ARG A 116 22.37 7.90 7.86
C ARG A 116 23.55 6.94 7.94
N GLU A 117 24.30 6.87 6.83
CA GLU A 117 25.61 6.27 6.79
C GLU A 117 26.42 6.80 7.98
N PHE A 118 26.71 5.90 8.92
CA PHE A 118 27.72 6.10 9.94
C PHE A 118 29.02 6.45 9.22
N ALA A 119 29.43 7.72 9.28
CA ALA A 119 30.81 8.07 8.97
C ALA A 119 31.69 7.22 9.90
N ARG A 120 32.48 6.30 9.33
CA ARG A 120 33.39 5.47 10.10
C ARG A 120 34.30 6.39 10.92
N PRO A 121 34.35 6.27 12.25
CA PRO A 121 35.26 7.08 13.04
C PRO A 121 36.71 6.76 12.64
N VAL A 122 37.55 7.79 12.56
CA VAL A 122 39.00 7.64 12.32
C VAL A 122 39.56 6.75 13.43
N ALA A 123 40.21 5.65 13.05
CA ALA A 123 40.75 4.68 14.00
C ALA A 123 41.75 5.37 14.97
N PRO A 124 41.60 5.16 16.29
CA PRO A 124 42.56 5.69 17.27
C PRO A 124 43.85 4.86 17.19
N GLY A 125 44.80 5.36 16.39
CA GLY A 125 46.04 4.67 16.07
C GLY A 125 47.09 5.60 15.47
N GLY A 126 47.19 6.82 15.99
CA GLY A 126 48.32 7.70 15.69
C GLY A 126 49.58 7.18 16.37
N ARG A 127 50.37 6.37 15.65
CA ARG A 127 51.86 6.32 15.64
C ARG A 127 52.32 5.01 15.01
N GLY A 128 52.75 5.09 13.75
CA GLY A 128 53.26 3.93 13.01
C GLY A 128 54.14 4.31 11.83
N ARG A 129 55.21 5.07 12.11
CA ARG A 129 56.54 4.94 11.49
C ARG A 129 56.61 4.96 9.95
N GLY A 130 57.14 6.05 9.42
CA GLY A 130 57.47 6.18 8.01
C GLY A 130 58.39 5.08 7.47
N ARG A 131 58.03 4.61 6.27
CA ARG A 131 58.88 4.12 5.18
C ARG A 131 58.05 4.35 3.92
N GLY A 132 58.20 5.45 3.18
CA GLY A 132 59.36 5.68 2.33
C GLY A 132 59.09 5.06 0.94
N ARG A 133 58.60 5.89 0.00
CA ARG A 133 58.73 5.82 -1.48
C ARG A 133 57.85 6.98 -2.01
N GLY A 134 58.38 8.20 -2.03
CA GLY A 134 58.98 8.80 -3.23
C GLY A 134 57.88 9.58 -3.98
N ARG A 135 57.78 10.91 -3.89
CA ARG A 135 58.51 11.88 -4.75
C ARG A 135 58.72 11.29 -6.15
N GLY A 136 58.14 11.78 -7.24
CA GLY A 136 57.29 12.93 -7.50
C GLY A 136 57.19 13.12 -9.02
N ARG A 137 56.34 14.07 -9.43
CA ARG A 137 56.40 14.82 -10.70
C ARG A 137 56.50 14.00 -12.00
N GLY A 138 55.37 13.80 -12.66
CA GLY A 138 55.34 13.99 -14.12
C GLY A 138 55.09 15.48 -14.40
N PRO A 139 55.92 16.17 -15.20
CA PRO A 139 55.51 17.44 -15.78
C PRO A 139 54.73 17.20 -17.09
N PRO A 140 53.82 18.11 -17.46
CA PRO A 140 53.04 18.04 -18.70
C PRO A 140 53.79 18.73 -19.86
N ALA A 141 53.48 18.38 -21.11
CA ALA A 141 53.20 19.33 -22.19
C ALA A 141 52.91 18.64 -23.54
N THR A 142 51.80 19.08 -24.11
CA THR A 142 51.48 19.36 -25.52
C THR A 142 52.65 19.45 -26.52
N GLN A 143 52.50 18.73 -27.64
CA GLN A 143 52.31 19.29 -28.99
C GLN A 143 51.61 18.25 -29.87
#